data_AF-A0A356SZX3-F1
#
_entry.id   AF-A0A356SZX3-F1
#
_cell.length_a   1.000
_cell.length_b   1.000
_cell.length_c   1.000
_cell.angle_alpha   90.00
_cell.angle_beta   90.00
_cell.angle_gamma   90.00
#
_symmetry.space_group_name_H-M   'P 1'
#
loop_
_entity.id
_entity.type
_entity.pdbx_description
1 polymer ?
#
loop_
_entity_poly.entity_id
_entity_poly.type
_entity_poly.pdbx_seq_one_letter_code
_entity_poly.pdbx_strand_id
1 'polypeptide(L)'
;MRAWIVLSCFALLTGCAGCEGDSPRATSQEEETAEGEPVDDTLRITVDARAEGRPISPYVYGINGLADLEALGPYTKLIRFGGNRTSNYNWRANASNSGADPPGHQNDAYLSAREEPGGAVLDVLDAAQARGAAALITVPMLGHVAADRDADGDVAQTPEYLETRFRRSVARSQRGACEEGAVCQDEYVRFVREAAEER
;
A
#
# COMPACT_ATOMS: atom_id res chain seq x y z
N MET A 1 11.23 -16.43 -20.21
CA MET A 1 9.88 -16.13 -20.71
C MET A 1 9.58 -14.68 -20.36
N ARG A 2 9.46 -13.79 -21.34
CA ARG A 2 9.01 -12.41 -21.15
C ARG A 2 7.88 -12.16 -22.15
N ALA A 3 6.75 -11.65 -21.66
CA ALA A 3 5.66 -11.15 -22.48
C ALA A 3 5.37 -9.70 -22.08
N TRP A 4 5.04 -8.90 -23.10
CA TRP A 4 5.11 -7.45 -23.18
C TRP A 4 3.78 -6.77 -22.79
N ILE A 5 3.84 -5.48 -22.45
CA ILE A 5 2.69 -4.57 -22.30
C ILE A 5 2.59 -3.72 -23.57
N VAL A 6 1.39 -3.59 -24.14
CA VAL A 6 1.06 -2.67 -25.23
C VAL A 6 0.19 -1.54 -24.66
N LEU A 7 0.53 -0.29 -24.95
CA LEU A 7 -0.32 0.88 -24.67
C LEU A 7 -0.61 1.61 -25.99
N SER A 8 -1.89 1.76 -26.31
CA SER A 8 -2.38 2.44 -27.52
C SER A 8 -2.72 3.90 -27.18
N CYS A 9 -2.32 4.83 -28.05
CA CYS A 9 -2.61 6.26 -27.95
C CYS A 9 -3.37 6.68 -29.22
N PHE A 10 -4.59 7.19 -29.06
CA PHE A 10 -5.47 7.61 -30.15
C PHE A 10 -5.46 9.14 -30.25
N ALA A 11 -5.06 9.71 -31.39
CA ALA A 11 -5.16 11.14 -31.69
C ALA A 11 -6.08 11.37 -32.90
N LEU A 12 -7.10 12.21 -32.72
CA LEU A 12 -8.05 12.67 -33.75
C LEU A 12 -7.53 13.93 -34.44
N LEU A 13 -7.67 14.00 -35.76
CA LEU A 13 -7.19 15.08 -36.62
C LEU A 13 -8.33 15.81 -37.37
N THR A 14 -8.27 17.15 -37.31
CA THR A 14 -8.53 18.22 -38.32
C THR A 14 -9.91 18.52 -38.94
N GLY A 15 -10.18 19.83 -39.13
CA GLY A 15 -10.31 20.41 -40.47
C GLY A 15 -11.27 21.61 -40.68
N CYS A 16 -10.80 22.67 -41.38
CA CYS A 16 -11.46 23.55 -42.40
C CYS A 16 -10.77 24.94 -42.45
N ALA A 17 -10.73 25.76 -43.52
CA ALA A 17 -10.70 25.69 -44.99
C ALA A 17 -10.64 27.15 -45.53
N GLY A 18 -9.89 27.44 -46.61
CA GLY A 18 -10.14 28.60 -47.49
C GLY A 18 -8.97 29.56 -47.80
N CYS A 19 -8.46 29.50 -49.05
CA CYS A 19 -8.41 30.61 -50.05
C CYS A 19 -7.44 30.30 -51.23
N GLU A 20 -7.97 30.43 -52.44
CA GLU A 20 -7.38 30.23 -53.79
C GLU A 20 -6.09 31.01 -54.13
N GLY A 21 -5.30 30.47 -55.08
CA GLY A 21 -4.31 31.23 -55.86
C GLY A 21 -3.36 30.44 -56.78
N ASP A 22 -3.80 30.20 -58.01
CA ASP A 22 -3.07 30.02 -59.29
C ASP A 22 -2.10 28.82 -59.56
N SER A 23 -2.23 28.26 -60.77
CA SER A 23 -1.62 26.99 -61.23
C SER A 23 -0.26 27.13 -61.92
N PRO A 24 0.60 26.10 -61.85
CA PRO A 24 1.25 25.62 -63.06
C PRO A 24 1.24 24.09 -63.21
N ARG A 25 0.67 23.66 -64.34
CA ARG A 25 0.90 22.44 -65.14
C ARG A 25 1.78 21.35 -64.48
N ALA A 26 1.13 20.35 -63.87
CA ALA A 26 1.79 19.14 -63.42
C ALA A 26 1.76 18.07 -64.53
N THR A 27 2.94 17.63 -64.91
CA THR A 27 3.23 16.43 -65.71
C THR A 27 2.72 15.20 -64.97
N SER A 28 2.19 14.21 -65.71
CA SER A 28 1.82 12.90 -65.17
C SER A 28 3.02 12.26 -64.47
N GLN A 29 2.94 12.16 -63.15
CA GLN A 29 3.76 11.23 -62.38
C GLN A 29 2.86 10.05 -62.02
N GLU A 30 3.24 8.87 -62.50
CA GLU A 30 2.75 7.60 -62.00
C GLU A 30 3.14 7.55 -60.52
N GLU A 31 2.14 7.62 -59.64
CA GLU A 31 2.31 7.48 -58.20
C GLU A 31 2.58 6.00 -57.93
N GLU A 32 3.85 5.64 -58.05
CA GLU A 32 4.41 4.41 -57.53
C GLU A 32 4.10 4.36 -56.03
N THR A 33 3.36 3.33 -55.63
CA THR A 33 3.05 3.01 -54.24
C THR A 33 4.31 3.12 -53.40
N ALA A 34 4.40 4.16 -52.57
CA ALA A 34 5.49 4.31 -51.62
C ALA A 34 5.47 3.11 -50.68
N GLU A 35 6.44 2.20 -50.86
CA GLU A 35 6.83 1.26 -49.82
C GLU A 35 7.13 2.08 -48.57
N GLY A 36 6.35 1.86 -47.51
CA GLY A 36 6.50 2.59 -46.25
C GLY A 36 7.96 2.51 -45.79
N GLU A 37 8.55 3.67 -45.52
CA GLU A 37 9.94 3.80 -45.12
C GLU A 37 10.24 2.85 -43.94
N PRO A 38 11.34 2.09 -43.95
CA PRO A 38 11.69 1.21 -42.85
C PRO A 38 11.84 2.06 -41.59
N VAL A 39 10.94 1.84 -40.62
CA VAL A 39 11.01 2.54 -39.34
C VAL A 39 12.20 1.98 -38.58
N ASP A 40 13.20 2.82 -38.30
CA ASP A 40 14.32 2.46 -37.42
C ASP A 40 13.78 2.28 -35.99
N ASP A 41 13.65 1.02 -35.57
CA ASP A 41 13.16 0.61 -34.25
C ASP A 41 14.30 0.40 -33.23
N THR A 42 15.50 0.89 -33.54
CA THR A 42 16.69 0.66 -32.71
C THR A 42 16.66 1.47 -31.41
N LEU A 43 16.47 0.79 -30.28
CA LEU A 43 16.67 1.35 -28.94
C LEU A 43 18.13 1.24 -28.50
N ARG A 44 18.81 2.39 -28.32
CA ARG A 44 20.16 2.45 -27.75
C ARG A 44 20.14 2.84 -26.27
N ILE A 45 20.63 1.95 -25.41
CA ILE A 45 20.82 2.19 -23.96
C ILE A 45 22.32 2.28 -23.67
N THR A 46 22.74 3.38 -23.04
CA THR A 46 24.12 3.60 -22.60
C THR A 46 24.17 3.68 -21.08
N VAL A 47 25.11 2.96 -20.44
CA VAL A 47 25.31 2.96 -18.98
C VAL A 47 26.76 3.33 -18.69
N ASP A 48 26.97 4.37 -17.88
CA ASP A 48 28.29 4.77 -17.38
C ASP A 48 28.39 4.50 -15.87
N ALA A 49 29.10 3.43 -15.50
CA ALA A 49 29.31 3.04 -14.10
C ALA A 49 30.41 3.86 -13.40
N ARG A 50 31.11 4.77 -14.11
CA ARG A 50 32.13 5.66 -13.54
C ARG A 50 31.59 7.05 -13.19
N ALA A 51 30.41 7.39 -13.69
CA ALA A 51 29.73 8.62 -13.32
C ALA A 51 29.39 8.64 -11.82
N GLU A 52 29.28 9.84 -11.24
CA GLU A 52 28.89 9.99 -9.84
C GLU A 52 27.48 9.40 -9.61
N GLY A 53 27.43 8.33 -8.83
CA GLY A 53 26.19 7.66 -8.47
C GLY A 53 25.44 8.37 -7.33
N ARG A 54 24.23 7.87 -7.04
CA ARG A 54 23.47 8.26 -5.84
C ARG A 54 23.17 7.00 -5.03
N PRO A 55 23.26 7.04 -3.68
CA PRO A 55 22.86 5.92 -2.85
C PRO A 55 21.40 5.56 -3.10
N ILE A 56 21.12 4.27 -3.30
CA ILE A 56 19.75 3.74 -3.36
C ILE A 56 19.41 3.26 -1.96
N SER A 57 18.38 3.86 -1.34
CA SER A 57 17.90 3.41 -0.04
C SER A 57 17.43 1.96 -0.13
N PRO A 58 17.87 1.05 0.76
CA PRO A 58 17.40 -0.34 0.74
C PRO A 58 15.88 -0.43 0.95
N TYR A 59 15.27 0.54 1.63
CA TYR A 59 13.84 0.52 1.97
C TYR A 59 12.89 0.69 0.78
N VAL A 60 13.42 0.98 -0.42
CA VAL A 60 12.61 0.92 -1.66
C VAL A 60 12.22 -0.52 -2.03
N TYR A 61 12.92 -1.53 -1.49
CA TYR A 61 12.61 -2.95 -1.64
C TYR A 61 11.73 -3.42 -0.48
N GLY A 62 10.58 -2.77 -0.32
CA GLY A 62 9.63 -3.01 0.77
C GLY A 62 8.35 -3.72 0.33
N ILE A 63 7.66 -4.33 1.30
CA ILE A 63 6.39 -5.04 1.12
C ILE A 63 5.34 -4.58 2.13
N ASN A 64 4.07 -4.92 1.88
CA ASN A 64 2.97 -4.68 2.80
C ASN A 64 2.50 -6.00 3.41
N GLY A 65 2.43 -6.08 4.74
CA GLY A 65 2.05 -7.29 5.45
C GLY A 65 3.00 -8.46 5.19
N LEU A 66 2.52 -9.67 5.43
CA LEU A 66 3.33 -10.91 5.39
C LEU A 66 2.92 -11.87 4.27
N ALA A 67 1.90 -11.55 3.48
CA ALA A 67 1.36 -12.45 2.46
C ALA A 67 2.38 -12.82 1.37
N ASP A 68 3.17 -11.85 0.92
CA ASP A 68 4.16 -12.05 -0.16
C ASP A 68 5.57 -12.41 0.37
N LEU A 69 5.70 -12.63 1.68
CA LEU A 69 6.99 -12.73 2.36
C LEU A 69 7.81 -13.94 1.90
N GLU A 70 7.16 -15.06 1.58
CA GLU A 70 7.83 -16.25 1.06
C GLU A 70 8.27 -16.06 -0.40
N ALA A 71 7.43 -15.43 -1.22
CA ALA A 71 7.69 -15.23 -2.65
C ALA A 71 8.85 -14.24 -2.90
N LEU A 72 8.97 -13.20 -2.06
CA LEU A 72 9.99 -12.15 -2.21
C LEU A 72 11.28 -12.46 -1.43
N GLY A 73 11.23 -13.43 -0.52
CA GLY A 73 12.41 -14.05 0.10
C GLY A 73 13.36 -13.07 0.80
N PRO A 74 14.69 -13.26 0.71
CA PRO A 74 15.70 -12.51 1.49
C PRO A 74 15.93 -11.07 1.01
N TYR A 75 15.28 -10.65 -0.08
CA TYR A 75 15.49 -9.33 -0.68
C TYR A 75 14.63 -8.24 -0.05
N THR A 76 13.64 -8.61 0.76
CA THR A 76 12.80 -7.66 1.49
C THR A 76 13.63 -6.88 2.50
N LYS A 77 13.59 -5.55 2.42
CA LYS A 77 14.32 -4.64 3.34
C LYS A 77 13.40 -3.77 4.19
N LEU A 78 12.10 -3.76 3.91
CA LEU A 78 11.09 -3.07 4.69
C LEU A 78 9.80 -3.90 4.69
N ILE A 79 9.18 -4.07 5.86
CA ILE A 79 7.85 -4.67 6.00
C ILE A 79 6.93 -3.61 6.61
N ARG A 80 5.86 -3.24 5.90
CA ARG A 80 4.86 -2.29 6.38
C ARG A 80 3.67 -3.02 6.99
N PHE A 81 3.40 -2.79 8.27
CA PHE A 81 2.13 -3.08 8.92
C PHE A 81 1.20 -1.87 8.76
N GLY A 82 0.29 -1.94 7.80
CA GLY A 82 -0.58 -0.82 7.47
C GLY A 82 -1.78 -1.20 6.61
N GLY A 83 -2.52 -0.19 6.15
CA GLY A 83 -3.72 -0.35 5.32
C GLY A 83 -5.01 -0.17 6.11
N ASN A 84 -6.15 -0.38 5.46
CA ASN A 84 -7.49 -0.07 6.00
C ASN A 84 -7.72 -0.68 7.39
N ARG A 85 -7.42 -1.98 7.54
CA ARG A 85 -7.55 -2.75 8.79
C ARG A 85 -6.73 -2.19 9.96
N THR A 86 -5.62 -1.50 9.69
CA THR A 86 -4.75 -0.97 10.76
C THR A 86 -5.21 0.37 11.31
N SER A 87 -6.10 1.08 10.60
CA SER A 87 -6.59 2.41 10.99
C SER A 87 -7.38 2.40 12.30
N ASN A 88 -8.01 1.27 12.62
CA ASN A 88 -8.85 1.03 13.80
C ASN A 88 -8.40 -0.22 14.59
N TYR A 89 -7.14 -0.62 14.42
CA TYR A 89 -6.61 -1.81 15.08
C TYR A 89 -6.47 -1.62 16.59
N ASN A 90 -7.04 -2.54 17.36
CA ASN A 90 -6.89 -2.59 18.81
C ASN A 90 -5.81 -3.61 19.17
N TRP A 91 -4.60 -3.10 19.44
CA TRP A 91 -3.45 -3.93 19.79
C TRP A 91 -3.64 -4.74 21.08
N ARG A 92 -4.50 -4.32 22.01
CA ARG A 92 -4.73 -5.08 23.26
C ARG A 92 -5.56 -6.34 23.03
N ALA A 93 -6.45 -6.31 22.04
CA ALA A 93 -7.38 -7.39 21.74
C ALA A 93 -7.08 -8.11 20.42
N ASN A 94 -6.10 -7.64 19.64
CA ASN A 94 -5.85 -8.03 18.25
C ASN A 94 -7.11 -7.95 17.35
N ALA A 95 -7.99 -7.00 17.65
CA ALA A 95 -9.23 -6.76 16.93
C ALA A 95 -9.06 -5.68 15.86
N SER A 96 -9.74 -5.81 14.72
CA SER A 96 -9.80 -4.78 13.68
C SER A 96 -11.17 -4.73 13.03
N ASN A 97 -11.52 -3.60 12.39
CA ASN A 97 -12.73 -3.49 11.58
C ASN A 97 -12.38 -3.36 10.09
N SER A 98 -13.07 -4.11 9.24
CA SER A 98 -12.93 -4.11 7.77
C SER A 98 -13.32 -2.80 7.10
N GLY A 99 -14.09 -1.94 7.75
CA GLY A 99 -14.67 -0.78 7.10
C GLY A 99 -15.56 -1.19 5.94
N ALA A 100 -15.47 -0.49 4.81
CA ALA A 100 -16.24 -0.82 3.62
C ALA A 100 -15.66 -2.01 2.81
N ASP A 101 -14.49 -2.53 3.19
CA ASP A 101 -13.92 -3.70 2.53
C ASP A 101 -14.78 -4.95 2.81
N PRO A 102 -14.91 -5.90 1.87
CA PRO A 102 -15.63 -7.16 2.12
C PRO A 102 -15.12 -7.86 3.40
N PRO A 103 -16.01 -8.33 4.30
CA PRO A 103 -17.46 -8.53 4.13
C PRO A 103 -18.36 -7.31 4.42
N GLY A 104 -17.82 -6.09 4.56
CA GLY A 104 -18.51 -4.92 5.10
C GLY A 104 -18.17 -4.71 6.57
N HIS A 105 -18.67 -3.65 7.21
CA HIS A 105 -18.22 -3.05 8.48
C HIS A 105 -18.18 -3.98 9.71
N GLN A 106 -17.32 -4.98 9.73
CA GLN A 106 -17.28 -6.08 10.69
C GLN A 106 -16.01 -6.00 11.54
N ASN A 107 -16.16 -6.22 12.84
CA ASN A 107 -15.05 -6.48 13.74
C ASN A 107 -14.65 -7.96 13.69
N ASP A 108 -13.36 -8.26 13.60
CA ASP A 108 -12.85 -9.62 13.58
C ASP A 108 -11.37 -9.70 14.02
N ALA A 109 -10.85 -10.93 14.03
CA ALA A 109 -9.45 -11.26 14.29
C ALA A 109 -8.59 -11.34 13.01
N TYR A 110 -8.98 -10.68 11.91
CA TYR A 110 -8.32 -10.84 10.60
C TYR A 110 -6.81 -10.57 10.63
N LEU A 111 -6.37 -9.60 11.43
CA LEU A 111 -4.95 -9.23 11.51
C LEU A 111 -4.10 -10.20 12.33
N SER A 112 -4.67 -10.91 13.30
CA SER A 112 -3.97 -11.95 14.07
C SER A 112 -4.92 -12.80 14.89
N ALA A 113 -4.65 -14.10 14.93
CA ALA A 113 -5.34 -15.05 15.80
C ALA A 113 -4.73 -15.15 17.21
N ARG A 114 -3.59 -14.48 17.46
CA ARG A 114 -2.90 -14.50 18.76
C ARG A 114 -3.77 -13.90 19.86
N GLU A 115 -3.63 -14.42 21.07
CA GLU A 115 -4.44 -13.98 22.22
C GLU A 115 -3.75 -12.87 23.01
N GLU A 116 -2.43 -12.87 23.02
CA GLU A 116 -1.62 -11.87 23.70
C GLU A 116 -1.65 -10.51 22.99
N PRO A 117 -1.56 -9.41 23.75
CA PRO A 117 -1.50 -8.07 23.17
C PRO A 117 -0.42 -7.92 22.11
N GLY A 118 -0.79 -7.30 20.98
CA GLY A 118 0.13 -6.93 19.92
C GLY A 118 0.49 -8.04 18.95
N GLY A 119 -0.16 -9.21 19.01
CA GLY A 119 0.15 -10.36 18.16
C GLY A 119 0.41 -10.02 16.69
N ALA A 120 -0.46 -9.24 16.04
CA ALA A 120 -0.28 -8.88 14.63
C ALA A 120 1.00 -8.07 14.35
N VAL A 121 1.38 -7.17 15.26
CA VAL A 121 2.60 -6.38 15.11
C VAL A 121 3.84 -7.20 15.50
N LEU A 122 3.72 -8.10 16.48
CA LEU A 122 4.80 -9.01 16.87
C LEU A 122 5.18 -9.92 15.70
N ASP A 123 4.21 -10.47 14.96
CA ASP A 123 4.46 -11.29 13.78
C ASP A 123 5.26 -10.51 12.70
N VAL A 124 4.96 -9.22 12.53
CA VAL A 124 5.70 -8.33 11.61
C VAL A 124 7.12 -8.07 12.10
N LEU A 125 7.30 -7.83 13.40
CA LEU A 125 8.62 -7.61 13.99
C LEU A 125 9.49 -8.87 13.88
N ASP A 126 8.93 -10.04 14.21
CA ASP A 126 9.61 -11.33 14.09
C ASP A 126 10.07 -11.58 12.64
N ALA A 127 9.17 -11.33 11.67
CA ALA A 127 9.46 -11.47 10.25
C ALA A 127 10.54 -10.51 9.75
N ALA A 128 10.53 -9.27 10.24
CA ALA A 128 11.49 -8.23 9.90
C ALA A 128 12.88 -8.55 10.47
N GLN A 129 12.95 -8.93 11.74
CA GLN A 129 14.18 -9.33 12.43
C GLN A 129 14.84 -10.51 11.71
N ALA A 130 14.07 -11.56 11.38
CA ALA A 130 14.56 -12.76 10.70
C ALA A 130 15.19 -12.46 9.31
N ARG A 131 14.93 -11.29 8.73
CA ARG A 131 15.43 -10.88 7.40
C ARG A 131 16.41 -9.70 7.46
N GLY A 132 16.67 -9.14 8.64
CA GLY A 132 17.40 -7.88 8.76
C GLY A 132 16.70 -6.73 8.00
N ALA A 133 15.38 -6.72 8.02
CA ALA A 133 14.54 -5.69 7.40
C ALA A 133 14.05 -4.67 8.45
N ALA A 134 13.71 -3.47 8.00
CA ALA A 134 12.99 -2.52 8.84
C ALA A 134 11.51 -2.88 8.93
N ALA A 135 10.85 -2.48 10.02
CA ALA A 135 9.40 -2.55 10.18
C ALA A 135 8.81 -1.13 10.20
N LEU A 136 7.78 -0.89 9.39
CA LEU A 136 7.01 0.36 9.38
C LEU A 136 5.61 0.09 9.91
N ILE A 137 5.32 0.58 11.12
CA ILE A 137 4.10 0.25 11.85
C ILE A 137 3.14 1.43 11.85
N THR A 138 1.88 1.18 11.46
CA THR A 138 0.80 2.18 11.53
C THR A 138 0.28 2.29 12.95
N VAL A 139 0.23 3.52 13.48
CA VAL A 139 -0.42 3.84 14.75
C VAL A 139 -1.85 4.32 14.46
N PRO A 140 -2.90 3.68 15.02
CA PRO A 140 -4.27 4.16 14.87
C PRO A 140 -4.43 5.62 15.31
N MET A 141 -4.99 6.45 14.44
CA MET A 141 -5.25 7.87 14.70
C MET A 141 -6.74 8.24 14.61
N LEU A 142 -7.59 7.27 14.25
CA LEU A 142 -9.04 7.43 14.32
C LEU A 142 -9.49 7.49 15.78
N GLY A 143 -10.66 8.10 16.04
CA GLY A 143 -11.18 8.26 17.40
C GLY A 143 -11.59 6.94 18.09
N HIS A 144 -11.68 5.84 17.33
CA HIS A 144 -12.11 4.54 17.82
C HIS A 144 -11.31 3.40 17.18
N VAL A 145 -11.12 2.32 17.94
CA VAL A 145 -10.56 1.04 17.51
C VAL A 145 -11.55 -0.09 17.85
N ALA A 146 -11.48 -1.22 17.16
CA ALA A 146 -12.40 -2.34 17.37
C ALA A 146 -12.34 -2.88 18.82
N ALA A 147 -13.49 -3.20 19.42
CA ALA A 147 -13.54 -3.72 20.80
C ALA A 147 -13.42 -5.24 20.88
N ASP A 148 -13.88 -5.94 19.85
CA ASP A 148 -14.12 -7.39 19.85
C ASP A 148 -13.63 -8.06 18.56
N ARG A 149 -13.69 -9.40 18.55
CA ARG A 149 -13.22 -10.25 17.45
C ARG A 149 -14.35 -11.09 16.85
N ASP A 150 -15.60 -10.71 17.08
CA ASP A 150 -16.74 -11.64 17.04
C ASP A 150 -17.13 -12.10 15.64
N ALA A 151 -16.76 -11.34 14.60
CA ALA A 151 -16.96 -11.68 13.19
C ALA A 151 -18.43 -12.04 12.84
N ASP A 152 -19.37 -11.40 13.51
CA ASP A 152 -20.81 -11.67 13.48
C ASP A 152 -21.60 -10.76 12.50
N GLY A 153 -20.89 -10.06 11.62
CA GLY A 153 -21.45 -9.21 10.57
C GLY A 153 -21.25 -7.71 10.80
N ASP A 154 -22.10 -6.91 10.17
CA ASP A 154 -22.04 -5.44 10.24
C ASP A 154 -22.31 -4.95 11.67
N VAL A 155 -21.33 -4.25 12.24
CA VAL A 155 -21.41 -3.67 13.60
C VAL A 155 -22.60 -2.73 13.76
N ALA A 156 -23.07 -2.08 12.69
CA ALA A 156 -24.21 -1.17 12.73
C ALA A 156 -25.54 -1.88 13.07
N GLN A 157 -25.59 -3.21 13.02
CA GLN A 157 -26.75 -3.99 13.47
C GLN A 157 -26.80 -4.17 14.99
N THR A 158 -25.75 -3.79 15.72
CA THR A 158 -25.72 -3.79 17.18
C THR A 158 -26.24 -2.45 17.71
N PRO A 159 -27.24 -2.42 18.62
CA PRO A 159 -27.64 -1.19 19.31
C PRO A 159 -26.46 -0.59 20.09
N GLU A 160 -26.28 0.73 20.04
CA GLU A 160 -25.14 1.41 20.70
C GLU A 160 -23.79 0.78 20.29
N TYR A 161 -23.62 0.52 18.98
CA TYR A 161 -22.43 -0.18 18.47
C TYR A 161 -21.13 0.57 18.77
N LEU A 162 -21.15 1.90 18.85
CA LEU A 162 -19.95 2.68 19.16
C LEU A 162 -19.46 2.42 20.59
N GLU A 163 -20.38 2.20 21.53
CA GLU A 163 -20.09 1.92 22.93
C GLU A 163 -19.74 0.45 23.17
N THR A 164 -20.34 -0.45 22.39
CA THR A 164 -20.27 -1.90 22.60
C THR A 164 -19.23 -2.59 21.71
N ARG A 165 -19.14 -2.19 20.44
CA ARG A 165 -18.25 -2.78 19.41
C ARG A 165 -16.99 -1.96 19.18
N PHE A 166 -16.86 -0.78 19.80
CA PHE A 166 -15.64 0.03 19.69
C PHE A 166 -15.10 0.47 21.05
N ARG A 167 -13.79 0.75 21.07
CA ARG A 167 -13.09 1.39 22.19
C ARG A 167 -12.55 2.72 21.71
N ARG A 168 -12.65 3.75 22.55
CA ARG A 168 -12.08 5.06 22.25
C ARG A 168 -10.57 4.94 22.11
N SER A 169 -10.04 5.48 21.03
CA SER A 169 -8.61 5.61 20.78
C SER A 169 -8.13 6.96 21.28
N VAL A 170 -7.10 6.96 22.12
CA VAL A 170 -6.56 8.17 22.73
C VAL A 170 -5.08 8.27 22.41
N ALA A 171 -4.62 9.45 21.97
CA ALA A 171 -3.23 9.63 21.59
C ALA A 171 -2.24 9.41 22.75
N ARG A 172 -2.61 9.84 23.97
CA ARG A 172 -1.74 9.78 25.14
C ARG A 172 -2.48 9.33 26.40
N SER A 173 -1.86 8.44 27.17
CA SER A 173 -2.21 8.12 28.54
C SER A 173 -2.17 9.36 29.45
N GLN A 174 -3.01 9.40 30.48
CA GLN A 174 -3.04 10.51 31.44
C GLN A 174 -2.54 10.04 32.80
N ARG A 175 -1.63 10.80 33.42
CA ARG A 175 -1.03 10.47 34.73
C ARG A 175 -0.45 9.05 34.79
N GLY A 176 0.08 8.55 33.67
CA GLY A 176 0.75 7.26 33.58
C GLY A 176 -0.17 6.06 33.36
N ALA A 177 -1.47 6.27 33.13
CA ALA A 177 -2.41 5.20 32.81
C ALA A 177 -3.37 5.59 31.69
N CYS A 178 -3.72 4.61 30.86
CA CYS A 178 -4.85 4.76 29.95
C CYS A 178 -6.16 4.79 30.73
N GLU A 179 -7.11 5.61 30.27
CA GLU A 179 -8.46 5.62 30.82
C GLU A 179 -9.13 4.25 30.65
N GLU A 180 -9.99 3.89 31.60
CA GLU A 180 -10.75 2.64 31.54
C GLU A 180 -11.57 2.55 30.25
N GLY A 181 -11.50 1.39 29.58
CA GLY A 181 -12.18 1.17 28.31
C GLY A 181 -11.57 1.92 27.10
N ALA A 182 -10.52 2.72 27.28
CA ALA A 182 -9.79 3.35 26.18
C ALA A 182 -8.56 2.53 25.75
N VAL A 183 -8.09 2.79 24.53
CA VAL A 183 -6.84 2.26 23.99
C VAL A 183 -5.91 3.44 23.71
N CYS A 184 -4.80 3.49 24.44
CA CYS A 184 -3.84 4.58 24.35
C CYS A 184 -2.71 4.25 23.39
N GLN A 185 -2.45 5.16 22.45
CA GLN A 185 -1.54 4.94 21.34
C GLN A 185 -0.07 5.18 21.71
N ASP A 186 0.20 6.04 22.70
CA ASP A 186 1.54 6.16 23.30
C ASP A 186 1.99 4.86 23.99
N GLU A 187 1.07 4.16 24.65
CA GLU A 187 1.34 2.84 25.21
C GLU A 187 1.59 1.81 24.12
N TYR A 188 0.86 1.87 23.00
CA TYR A 188 1.11 1.01 21.85
C TYR A 188 2.50 1.23 21.25
N VAL A 189 2.87 2.50 21.02
CA VAL A 189 4.19 2.86 20.49
C VAL A 189 5.31 2.39 21.42
N ARG A 190 5.13 2.58 22.73
CA ARG A 190 6.08 2.07 23.73
C ARG A 190 6.18 0.54 23.69
N PHE A 191 5.06 -0.16 23.65
CA PHE A 191 5.02 -1.62 23.52
C PHE A 191 5.77 -2.10 22.27
N VAL A 192 5.48 -1.50 21.10
CA VAL A 192 6.15 -1.87 19.84
C VAL A 192 7.66 -1.61 19.91
N ARG A 193 8.07 -0.50 20.53
CA ARG A 193 9.47 -0.17 20.72
C ARG A 193 10.18 -1.19 21.62
N GLU A 194 9.62 -1.48 22.79
CA GLU A 194 10.17 -2.46 23.73
C GLU A 194 10.28 -3.84 23.06
N ALA A 195 9.21 -4.27 22.39
CA ALA A 195 9.20 -5.53 21.64
C ALA A 195 10.27 -5.57 20.54
N ALA A 196 10.53 -4.46 19.84
CA ALA A 196 11.58 -4.39 18.83
C ALA A 196 12.99 -4.39 19.42
N GLU A 197 13.19 -3.87 20.63
CA GLU A 197 14.49 -3.85 21.33
C GLU A 197 14.87 -5.22 21.92
N GLU A 198 13.88 -6.08 22.21
CA GLU A 198 14.07 -7.45 22.72
C GLU A 198 14.43 -8.48 21.63
N ARG A 199 14.52 -8.03 20.37
CA ARG A 199 14.71 -8.84 19.17
C ARG A 199 16.02 -8.46 18.48
#